data_AF-A0A484L3E2-F1
#
_entry.id   AF-A0A484L3E2-F1
#
_cell.length_a   1.000
_cell.length_b   1.000
_cell.length_c   1.000
_cell.angle_alpha   90.00
_cell.angle_beta   90.00
_cell.angle_gamma   90.00
#
_symmetry.space_group_name_H-M   'P 1'
#
loop_
_entity.id
_entity.type
_entity.pdbx_description
1 polymer ?
#
loop_
_entity_poly.entity_id
_entity_poly.type
_entity_poly.pdbx_seq_one_letter_code
_entity_poly.pdbx_strand_id
1 'polypeptide(L)'
;MYSKTGTRDLADKVFEEMPERNIATWNACISNAVLEGRVIDAVRKFIELLLVGDEHPNSITFCAFLNACADGLYLRLGMQLHGNVIRRGYGVDVSVLNGLIDFYGKCHDVKSSELVFHGMHERNGVSWCSLLAVYEQNDLWEKALKFFLKARDERVEPNEFLLSSVLSACSGLAAFELGRSIHGLVVKSCIEGNVFVGSVLVDMYGKCGCLEDCERAFYEMPEKNLVTWNALIGSYAHQGHADMALDLFKYMTKKGSSEVVPNYVTLVCILTACSRAGAVEKGMNIFESMKRKYGIEPGAEHYACVVDMLGRAGMVDRAYKVILEMPMQPTVSVWGALLGACRVHGISELGKVAAENLFRIDPLDSGNRVILSNMFASSGRWEEANIVRMEMKDIGIKKGAGCSWINVKNCVHVFRAKDTSHAKYPEILAMLGKLKRDMKAAGYIPETNLALYDLEEEEKEYEVSYHSEKLALAFGLIAIPPGVPIRITKNLRVCVDCHSAIKFISGIVGREIIVRDNNRFHHFKDGVCSCKDYW
;
A
#
# COMPACT_ATOMS: atom_id res chain seq x y z
N MET A 1 28.61 7.74 -25.88
CA MET A 1 29.07 8.88 -25.06
C MET A 1 27.96 9.93 -24.98
N TYR A 2 27.49 10.44 -26.12
CA TYR A 2 26.41 11.45 -26.20
C TYR A 2 25.11 11.09 -25.44
N SER A 3 24.65 9.84 -25.47
CA SER A 3 23.46 9.42 -24.71
C SER A 3 23.69 9.42 -23.19
N LYS A 4 24.91 9.10 -22.73
CA LYS A 4 25.27 9.15 -21.30
C LYS A 4 25.45 10.58 -20.78
N THR A 5 25.67 11.54 -21.67
CA THR A 5 25.84 12.97 -21.34
C THR A 5 24.58 13.80 -21.58
N GLY A 6 23.44 13.17 -21.89
CA GLY A 6 22.14 13.84 -22.06
C GLY A 6 21.98 14.65 -23.36
N THR A 7 22.92 14.57 -24.29
CA THR A 7 22.87 15.25 -25.59
C THR A 7 22.18 14.37 -26.64
N ARG A 8 20.85 14.40 -26.63
CA ARG A 8 19.95 13.47 -27.33
C ARG A 8 19.99 13.59 -28.84
N ASP A 9 19.72 14.79 -29.37
CA ASP A 9 19.66 15.05 -30.81
C ASP A 9 20.99 14.72 -31.52
N LEU A 10 22.10 14.83 -30.79
CA LEU A 10 23.43 14.46 -31.29
C LEU A 10 23.63 12.95 -31.31
N ALA A 11 23.08 12.19 -30.35
CA ALA A 11 23.16 10.74 -30.36
C ALA A 11 22.37 10.13 -31.52
N ASP A 12 21.15 10.64 -31.75
CA ASP A 12 20.29 10.16 -32.85
C ASP A 12 20.86 10.56 -34.21
N LYS A 13 21.36 11.79 -34.38
CA LYS A 13 22.07 12.21 -35.59
C LYS A 13 23.30 11.38 -35.88
N VAL A 14 24.13 11.12 -34.86
CA VAL A 14 25.33 10.29 -35.03
C VAL A 14 24.95 8.89 -35.51
N PHE A 15 23.87 8.29 -34.96
CA PHE A 15 23.38 6.99 -35.38
C PHE A 15 22.85 7.00 -36.83
N GLU A 16 22.11 8.05 -37.20
CA GLU A 16 21.60 8.22 -38.57
C GLU A 16 22.72 8.42 -39.59
N GLU A 17 23.78 9.14 -39.23
CA GLU A 17 24.94 9.42 -40.08
C GLU A 17 25.96 8.25 -40.14
N MET A 18 25.76 7.17 -39.38
CA MET A 18 26.66 6.02 -39.41
C MET A 18 26.61 5.31 -40.78
N PRO A 19 27.75 5.15 -41.48
CA PRO A 19 27.80 4.45 -42.75
C PRO A 19 27.58 2.94 -42.61
N GLU A 20 28.00 2.34 -41.49
CA GLU A 20 27.73 0.95 -41.13
C GLU A 20 27.18 0.88 -39.71
N ARG A 21 26.03 0.22 -39.54
CA ARG A 21 25.36 0.06 -38.24
C ARG A 21 25.40 -1.40 -37.82
N ASN A 22 26.21 -1.72 -36.82
CA ASN A 22 26.30 -3.07 -36.27
C ASN A 22 25.30 -3.29 -35.12
N ILE A 23 25.09 -4.53 -34.70
CA ILE A 23 24.12 -4.88 -33.65
C ILE A 23 24.35 -4.14 -32.31
N ALA A 24 25.59 -3.78 -31.97
CA ALA A 24 25.89 -3.04 -30.75
C ALA A 24 25.34 -1.60 -30.80
N THR A 25 25.43 -0.94 -31.95
CA THR A 25 24.86 0.41 -32.14
C THR A 25 23.33 0.40 -32.11
N TRP A 26 22.70 -0.60 -32.73
CA TRP A 26 21.25 -0.81 -32.62
C TRP A 26 20.81 -1.04 -31.16
N ASN A 27 21.50 -1.92 -30.44
CA ASN A 27 21.21 -2.20 -29.03
C ASN A 27 21.35 -0.96 -28.15
N ALA A 28 22.37 -0.13 -28.41
CA ALA A 28 22.56 1.13 -27.70
C ALA A 28 21.40 2.09 -27.94
N CYS A 29 20.98 2.30 -29.20
CA CYS A 29 19.85 3.18 -29.52
C CYS A 29 18.54 2.70 -28.89
N ILE A 30 18.22 1.41 -29.01
CA ILE A 30 16.99 0.85 -28.44
C ILE A 30 17.01 0.96 -26.91
N SER A 31 18.12 0.55 -26.27
CA SER A 31 18.22 0.58 -24.80
C SER A 31 18.19 2.01 -24.24
N ASN A 32 18.84 2.96 -24.91
CA ASN A 32 18.80 4.37 -24.51
C ASN A 32 17.39 4.96 -24.66
N ALA A 33 16.68 4.63 -25.74
CA ALA A 33 15.29 5.06 -25.92
C ALA A 33 14.39 4.55 -24.77
N VAL A 34 14.56 3.30 -24.33
CA VAL A 34 13.87 2.76 -23.15
C VAL A 34 14.24 3.50 -21.87
N LEU A 35 15.55 3.66 -21.60
CA LEU A 35 16.03 4.36 -20.41
C LEU A 35 15.55 5.81 -20.33
N GLU A 36 15.28 6.44 -21.47
CA GLU A 36 14.76 7.80 -21.56
C GLU A 36 13.22 7.87 -21.66
N GLY A 37 12.52 6.75 -21.51
CA GLY A 37 11.05 6.66 -21.56
C GLY A 37 10.44 6.85 -22.94
N ARG A 38 11.26 6.84 -24.01
CA ARG A 38 10.82 6.93 -25.42
C ARG A 38 10.46 5.54 -25.95
N VAL A 39 9.43 4.97 -25.36
CA VAL A 39 8.98 3.60 -25.66
C VAL A 39 8.66 3.41 -27.15
N ILE A 40 7.99 4.37 -27.77
CA ILE A 40 7.59 4.30 -29.19
C ILE A 40 8.83 4.29 -30.11
N ASP A 41 9.86 5.08 -29.79
CA ASP A 41 11.08 5.13 -30.60
C ASP A 41 11.91 3.87 -30.45
N ALA A 42 11.99 3.31 -29.25
CA ALA A 42 12.61 2.00 -29.02
C ALA A 42 11.94 0.91 -29.86
N VAL A 43 10.60 0.90 -29.89
CA VAL A 43 9.80 -0.02 -30.71
C VAL A 43 10.07 0.21 -32.20
N ARG A 44 10.06 1.46 -32.66
CA ARG A 44 10.29 1.80 -34.07
C ARG A 44 11.69 1.36 -34.52
N LYS A 45 12.72 1.63 -33.72
CA LYS A 45 14.11 1.25 -34.03
C LYS A 45 14.33 -0.25 -34.07
N PHE A 46 13.62 -1.02 -33.24
CA PHE A 46 13.65 -2.48 -33.34
C PHE A 46 12.99 -3.01 -34.62
N ILE A 47 11.85 -2.42 -35.01
CA ILE A 47 11.20 -2.78 -36.29
C ILE A 47 12.12 -2.42 -37.46
N GLU A 48 12.80 -1.27 -37.41
CA GLU A 48 13.79 -0.85 -38.40
C GLU A 48 14.95 -1.87 -38.51
N LEU A 49 15.52 -2.31 -37.39
CA LEU A 49 16.52 -3.37 -37.35
C LEU A 49 16.03 -4.66 -38.04
N LEU A 50 14.77 -5.06 -37.79
CA LEU A 50 14.20 -6.24 -38.42
C LEU A 50 13.98 -6.09 -39.93
N LEU A 51 13.76 -4.87 -40.42
CA LEU A 51 13.50 -4.57 -41.83
C LEU A 51 14.79 -4.42 -42.66
N VAL A 52 15.83 -3.81 -42.09
CA VAL A 52 17.12 -3.59 -42.78
C VAL A 52 17.84 -4.92 -43.05
N GLY A 53 17.69 -5.91 -42.16
CA GLY A 53 18.09 -7.31 -42.42
C GLY A 53 19.60 -7.60 -42.37
N ASP A 54 20.46 -6.57 -42.40
CA ASP A 54 21.92 -6.71 -42.37
C ASP A 54 22.47 -7.24 -41.04
N GLU A 55 21.74 -7.03 -39.94
CA GLU A 55 22.08 -7.46 -38.59
C GLU A 55 20.93 -8.24 -37.96
N HIS A 56 21.23 -9.14 -37.04
CA HIS A 56 20.23 -9.99 -36.38
C HIS A 56 20.06 -9.64 -34.91
N PRO A 57 18.81 -9.54 -34.40
CA PRO A 57 18.55 -9.36 -32.99
C PRO A 57 19.23 -10.44 -32.15
N ASN A 58 19.78 -10.02 -31.02
CA ASN A 58 20.33 -10.91 -29.99
C ASN A 58 19.59 -10.73 -28.66
N SER A 59 20.01 -11.44 -27.63
CA SER A 59 19.36 -11.45 -26.32
C SER A 59 19.22 -10.04 -25.73
N ILE A 60 20.22 -9.18 -25.92
CA ILE A 60 20.18 -7.76 -25.47
C ILE A 60 19.09 -7.00 -26.22
N THR A 61 19.00 -7.18 -27.55
CA THR A 61 17.96 -6.55 -28.38
C THR A 61 16.56 -6.94 -27.92
N PHE A 62 16.33 -8.23 -27.67
CA PHE A 62 15.05 -8.74 -27.20
C PHE A 62 14.69 -8.19 -25.81
N CYS A 63 15.62 -8.23 -24.86
CA CYS A 63 15.38 -7.68 -23.52
C CYS A 63 15.06 -6.18 -23.57
N ALA A 64 15.78 -5.39 -24.38
CA ALA A 64 15.50 -3.96 -24.51
C ALA A 64 14.10 -3.70 -25.10
N PHE A 65 13.69 -4.45 -26.12
CA PHE A 65 12.34 -4.30 -26.67
C PHE A 65 11.24 -4.78 -25.70
N LEU A 66 11.48 -5.86 -24.95
CA LEU A 66 10.55 -6.34 -23.92
C LEU A 66 10.36 -5.28 -22.83
N ASN A 67 11.43 -4.64 -22.38
CA ASN A 67 11.35 -3.52 -21.44
C ASN A 67 10.54 -2.36 -22.02
N ALA A 68 10.75 -2.01 -23.30
CA ALA A 68 9.93 -1.00 -23.97
C ALA A 68 8.44 -1.39 -23.94
N CYS A 69 8.10 -2.61 -24.35
CA CYS A 69 6.72 -3.10 -24.32
C CYS A 69 6.13 -3.13 -22.91
N ALA A 70 6.93 -3.47 -21.90
CA ALA A 70 6.50 -3.49 -20.51
C ALA A 70 6.18 -2.07 -20.01
N ASP A 71 7.07 -1.11 -20.24
CA ASP A 71 6.90 0.29 -19.83
C ASP A 71 5.72 0.96 -20.57
N GLY A 72 5.47 0.59 -21.82
CA GLY A 72 4.32 1.05 -22.60
C GLY A 72 3.02 0.26 -22.39
N LEU A 73 3.04 -0.82 -21.59
CA LEU A 73 1.95 -1.78 -21.42
C LEU A 73 1.44 -2.36 -22.77
N TYR A 74 2.33 -2.53 -23.73
CA TYR A 74 2.03 -3.03 -25.08
C TYR A 74 1.99 -4.56 -25.14
N LEU A 75 1.05 -5.16 -24.40
CA LEU A 75 0.91 -6.61 -24.27
C LEU A 75 0.91 -7.35 -25.62
N ARG A 76 0.10 -6.86 -26.59
CA ARG A 76 0.00 -7.49 -27.92
C ARG A 76 1.33 -7.50 -28.68
N LEU A 77 2.10 -6.42 -28.57
CA LEU A 77 3.37 -6.28 -29.28
C LEU A 77 4.43 -7.19 -28.67
N GLY A 78 4.51 -7.26 -27.34
CA GLY A 78 5.41 -8.19 -26.67
C GLY A 78 5.03 -9.66 -26.90
N MET A 79 3.74 -10.00 -27.06
CA MET A 79 3.32 -11.36 -27.48
C MET A 79 3.81 -11.71 -28.89
N GLN A 80 3.75 -10.77 -29.83
CA GLN A 80 4.32 -10.96 -31.17
C GLN A 80 5.83 -11.18 -31.12
N LEU A 81 6.52 -10.41 -30.26
CA LEU A 81 7.95 -10.60 -30.02
C LEU A 81 8.24 -11.98 -29.42
N HIS A 82 7.46 -12.44 -28.45
CA HIS A 82 7.65 -13.76 -27.85
C HIS A 82 7.55 -14.87 -28.90
N GLY A 83 6.57 -14.80 -29.81
CA GLY A 83 6.51 -15.70 -30.97
C GLY A 83 7.76 -15.61 -31.87
N ASN A 84 8.31 -14.41 -32.06
CA ASN A 84 9.55 -14.20 -32.81
C ASN A 84 10.78 -14.81 -32.13
N VAL A 85 10.90 -14.64 -30.81
CA VAL A 85 11.95 -15.23 -29.95
C VAL A 85 11.99 -16.75 -30.12
N ILE A 86 10.82 -17.40 -30.03
CA ILE A 86 10.70 -18.85 -30.24
C ILE A 86 11.12 -19.23 -31.67
N ARG A 87 10.59 -18.54 -32.68
CA ARG A 87 10.89 -18.83 -34.10
C ARG A 87 12.38 -18.70 -34.43
N ARG A 88 13.09 -17.79 -33.76
CA ARG A 88 14.53 -17.53 -33.97
C ARG A 88 15.45 -18.38 -33.09
N GLY A 89 14.90 -19.28 -32.27
CA GLY A 89 15.71 -20.18 -31.42
C GLY A 89 16.19 -19.58 -30.10
N TYR A 90 15.72 -18.38 -29.73
CA TYR A 90 16.04 -17.73 -28.44
C TYR A 90 15.11 -18.19 -27.30
N GLY A 91 14.20 -19.13 -27.56
CA GLY A 91 13.29 -19.69 -26.55
C GLY A 91 13.96 -20.53 -25.45
N VAL A 92 15.27 -20.71 -25.51
CA VAL A 92 16.09 -21.38 -24.47
C VAL A 92 17.05 -20.40 -23.78
N ASP A 93 17.14 -19.15 -24.24
CA ASP A 93 18.02 -18.15 -23.63
C ASP A 93 17.42 -17.65 -22.31
N VAL A 94 18.07 -17.99 -21.21
CA VAL A 94 17.62 -17.66 -19.85
C VAL A 94 17.42 -16.16 -19.64
N SER A 95 18.24 -15.30 -20.27
CA SER A 95 18.11 -13.84 -20.12
C SER A 95 16.87 -13.32 -20.82
N VAL A 96 16.59 -13.82 -22.03
CA VAL A 96 15.37 -13.46 -22.78
C VAL A 96 14.13 -13.98 -22.06
N LEU A 97 14.16 -15.20 -21.54
CA LEU A 97 13.05 -15.79 -20.77
C LEU A 97 12.78 -15.02 -19.46
N ASN A 98 13.83 -14.59 -18.75
CA ASN A 98 13.68 -13.71 -17.58
C ASN A 98 13.05 -12.35 -17.97
N GLY A 99 13.45 -11.78 -19.11
CA GLY A 99 12.83 -10.56 -19.66
C GLY A 99 11.36 -10.77 -20.04
N LEU A 100 10.99 -11.95 -20.56
CA LEU A 100 9.59 -12.28 -20.87
C LEU A 100 8.74 -12.38 -19.60
N ILE A 101 9.28 -12.99 -18.53
CA ILE A 101 8.61 -13.06 -17.23
C ILE A 101 8.32 -11.64 -16.70
N ASP A 102 9.32 -10.75 -16.70
CA ASP A 102 9.15 -9.36 -16.26
C ASP A 102 8.11 -8.61 -17.12
N PHE A 103 8.22 -8.74 -18.45
CA PHE A 103 7.29 -8.12 -19.39
C PHE A 103 5.84 -8.52 -19.14
N TYR A 104 5.55 -9.83 -19.08
CA TYR A 104 4.19 -10.30 -18.85
C TYR A 104 3.67 -9.85 -17.49
N GLY A 105 4.53 -9.86 -16.46
CA GLY A 105 4.16 -9.40 -15.13
C GLY A 105 3.81 -7.92 -15.08
N LYS A 106 4.57 -7.05 -15.75
CA LYS A 106 4.30 -5.60 -15.82
C LYS A 106 3.03 -5.29 -16.62
N CYS A 107 2.70 -6.12 -17.60
CA CYS A 107 1.41 -6.07 -18.31
C CYS A 107 0.25 -6.73 -17.56
N HIS A 108 0.41 -7.05 -16.27
CA HIS A 108 -0.59 -7.71 -15.41
C HIS A 108 -1.04 -9.11 -15.89
N ASP A 109 -0.28 -9.76 -16.77
CA ASP A 109 -0.50 -11.15 -17.19
C ASP A 109 0.41 -12.11 -16.42
N VAL A 110 0.10 -12.26 -15.13
CA VAL A 110 0.84 -13.13 -14.21
C VAL A 110 0.84 -14.59 -14.70
N LYS A 111 -0.25 -15.04 -15.32
CA LYS A 111 -0.39 -16.42 -15.78
C LYS A 111 0.63 -16.74 -16.88
N SER A 112 0.80 -15.85 -17.85
CA SER A 112 1.82 -16.02 -18.89
C SER A 112 3.24 -16.00 -18.30
N SER A 113 3.48 -15.17 -17.29
CA SER A 113 4.77 -15.14 -16.55
C SER A 113 5.08 -16.49 -15.89
N GLU A 114 4.09 -17.08 -15.19
CA GLU A 114 4.20 -18.40 -14.57
C GLU A 114 4.46 -19.50 -15.61
N LEU A 115 3.78 -19.45 -16.77
CA LEU A 115 3.97 -20.41 -17.85
C LEU A 115 5.39 -20.36 -18.44
N VAL A 116 5.92 -19.16 -18.68
CA VAL A 116 7.30 -18.99 -19.16
C VAL A 116 8.28 -19.58 -18.16
N PHE A 117 8.18 -19.22 -16.86
CA PHE A 117 9.07 -19.72 -15.82
C PHE A 117 9.03 -21.25 -15.68
N HIS A 118 7.83 -21.84 -15.70
CA HIS A 118 7.68 -23.29 -15.60
C HIS A 118 8.18 -24.02 -16.85
N GLY A 119 8.12 -23.39 -18.02
CA GLY A 119 8.67 -23.92 -19.28
C GLY A 119 10.20 -23.87 -19.38
N MET A 120 10.89 -23.11 -18.52
CA MET A 120 12.36 -23.02 -18.56
C MET A 120 13.02 -24.36 -18.19
N HIS A 121 13.94 -24.83 -19.03
CA HIS A 121 14.77 -26.01 -18.75
C HIS A 121 15.85 -25.71 -17.70
N GLU A 122 16.51 -24.56 -17.82
CA GLU A 122 17.50 -24.07 -16.87
C GLU A 122 16.98 -22.80 -16.19
N ARG A 123 17.15 -22.71 -14.87
CA ARG A 123 16.74 -21.55 -14.06
C ARG A 123 17.92 -21.13 -13.21
N ASN A 124 18.20 -19.84 -13.18
CA ASN A 124 19.22 -19.27 -12.30
C ASN A 124 18.56 -18.35 -11.25
N GLY A 125 19.37 -17.78 -10.34
CA GLY A 125 18.86 -16.88 -9.31
C GLY A 125 18.03 -15.72 -9.86
N VAL A 126 18.40 -15.20 -11.05
CA VAL A 126 17.65 -14.12 -11.73
C VAL A 126 16.25 -14.61 -12.12
N SER A 127 16.09 -15.82 -12.64
CA SER A 127 14.77 -16.38 -12.99
C SER A 127 13.83 -16.42 -11.79
N TRP A 128 14.34 -16.81 -10.62
CA TRP A 128 13.56 -16.83 -9.38
C TRP A 128 13.22 -15.42 -8.89
N CYS A 129 14.18 -14.47 -8.96
CA CYS A 129 13.93 -13.07 -8.65
C CYS A 129 12.89 -12.44 -9.59
N SER A 130 12.93 -12.74 -10.89
CA SER A 130 11.99 -12.23 -11.88
C SER A 130 10.55 -12.65 -11.56
N LEU A 131 10.27 -13.94 -11.36
CA LEU A 131 8.89 -14.36 -11.05
C LEU A 131 8.43 -13.90 -9.67
N LEU A 132 9.36 -13.80 -8.70
CA LEU A 132 9.02 -13.24 -7.39
C LEU A 132 8.62 -11.76 -7.48
N ALA A 133 9.35 -10.96 -8.27
CA ALA A 133 9.01 -9.57 -8.56
C ALA A 133 7.66 -9.46 -9.28
N VAL A 134 7.32 -10.39 -10.19
CA VAL A 134 5.99 -10.45 -10.81
C VAL A 134 4.88 -10.60 -9.78
N TYR A 135 5.06 -11.47 -8.78
CA TYR A 135 4.07 -11.60 -7.71
C TYR A 135 3.97 -10.36 -6.84
N GLU A 136 5.09 -9.70 -6.56
CA GLU A 136 5.14 -8.49 -5.74
C GLU A 136 4.46 -7.30 -6.44
N GLN A 137 4.80 -7.00 -7.69
CA GLN A 137 4.24 -5.87 -8.44
C GLN A 137 2.76 -6.03 -8.83
N ASN A 138 2.20 -7.24 -8.68
CA ASN A 138 0.78 -7.54 -8.93
C ASN A 138 -0.01 -7.78 -7.64
N ASP A 139 0.52 -7.36 -6.48
CA ASP A 139 -0.12 -7.49 -5.16
C ASP A 139 -0.46 -8.93 -4.75
N LEU A 140 0.25 -9.92 -5.30
CA LEU A 140 0.09 -11.35 -4.98
C LEU A 140 1.06 -11.77 -3.87
N TRP A 141 1.07 -11.01 -2.78
CA TRP A 141 2.06 -11.13 -1.69
C TRP A 141 2.12 -12.54 -1.08
N GLU A 142 0.99 -13.21 -0.87
CA GLU A 142 0.98 -14.59 -0.35
C GLU A 142 1.65 -15.58 -1.31
N LYS A 143 1.44 -15.42 -2.63
CA LYS A 143 2.12 -16.23 -3.63
C LYS A 143 3.62 -15.95 -3.59
N ALA A 144 4.02 -14.68 -3.46
CA ALA A 144 5.43 -14.31 -3.35
C ALA A 144 6.11 -15.01 -2.16
N LEU A 145 5.49 -15.00 -0.97
CA LEU A 145 6.03 -15.69 0.20
C LEU A 145 6.15 -17.21 0.01
N LYS A 146 5.12 -17.86 -0.53
CA LYS A 146 5.15 -19.31 -0.82
C LYS A 146 6.21 -19.64 -1.87
N PHE A 147 6.35 -18.80 -2.88
CA PHE A 147 7.33 -18.97 -3.94
C PHE A 147 8.76 -18.78 -3.44
N PHE A 148 8.99 -17.85 -2.51
CA PHE A 148 10.27 -17.71 -1.84
C PHE A 148 10.66 -18.98 -1.06
N LEU A 149 9.73 -19.57 -0.31
CA LEU A 149 10.01 -20.84 0.38
C LEU A 149 10.41 -21.93 -0.61
N LYS A 150 9.72 -22.04 -1.74
CA LYS A 150 10.09 -22.95 -2.83
C LYS A 150 11.48 -22.64 -3.39
N ALA A 151 11.83 -21.37 -3.59
CA ALA A 151 13.17 -20.98 -4.05
C ALA A 151 14.25 -21.42 -3.05
N ARG A 152 13.97 -21.34 -1.75
CA ARG A 152 14.88 -21.82 -0.70
C ARG A 152 15.00 -23.33 -0.67
N ASP A 153 13.91 -24.07 -0.90
CA ASP A 153 13.94 -25.54 -1.03
C ASP A 153 14.80 -25.98 -2.22
N GLU A 154 14.77 -25.21 -3.30
CA GLU A 154 15.61 -25.37 -4.51
C GLU A 154 17.03 -24.80 -4.35
N ARG A 155 17.43 -24.45 -3.11
CA ARG A 155 18.76 -23.95 -2.73
C ARG A 155 19.19 -22.67 -3.46
N VAL A 156 18.24 -21.82 -3.84
CA VAL A 156 18.54 -20.49 -4.39
C VAL A 156 19.07 -19.60 -3.27
N GLU A 157 20.33 -19.16 -3.38
CA GLU A 157 20.95 -18.30 -2.38
C GLU A 157 20.23 -16.95 -2.24
N PRO A 158 20.06 -16.43 -1.00
CA PRO A 158 19.41 -15.15 -0.81
C PRO A 158 20.32 -14.03 -1.33
N ASN A 159 19.73 -13.13 -2.09
CA ASN A 159 20.39 -11.92 -2.56
C ASN A 159 19.51 -10.70 -2.28
N GLU A 160 20.04 -9.51 -2.53
CA GLU A 160 19.37 -8.23 -2.32
C GLU A 160 17.99 -8.14 -2.99
N PHE A 161 17.85 -8.63 -4.22
CA PHE A 161 16.59 -8.61 -4.97
C PHE A 161 15.56 -9.55 -4.35
N LEU A 162 15.94 -10.81 -4.12
CA LEU A 162 15.07 -11.83 -3.56
C LEU A 162 14.54 -11.39 -2.19
N LEU A 163 15.43 -10.94 -1.29
CA LEU A 163 15.03 -10.54 0.06
C LEU A 163 14.23 -9.24 0.07
N SER A 164 14.54 -8.29 -0.82
CA SER A 164 13.74 -7.05 -0.96
C SER A 164 12.31 -7.35 -1.42
N SER A 165 12.12 -8.23 -2.41
CA SER A 165 10.76 -8.61 -2.86
C SER A 165 9.97 -9.32 -1.76
N VAL A 166 10.61 -10.20 -0.97
CA VAL A 166 9.94 -10.88 0.15
C VAL A 166 9.61 -9.90 1.28
N LEU A 167 10.51 -8.98 1.62
CA LEU A 167 10.25 -7.95 2.63
C LEU A 167 9.12 -7.01 2.19
N SER A 168 9.05 -6.65 0.91
CA SER A 168 7.93 -5.88 0.35
C SER A 168 6.60 -6.65 0.46
N ALA A 169 6.60 -7.94 0.15
CA ALA A 169 5.43 -8.80 0.37
C ALA A 169 5.02 -8.86 1.86
N CYS A 170 5.99 -8.92 2.78
CA CYS A 170 5.72 -8.83 4.22
C CYS A 170 5.12 -7.46 4.61
N SER A 171 5.61 -6.38 4.02
CA SER A 171 5.10 -5.02 4.20
C SER A 171 3.63 -4.90 3.76
N GLY A 172 3.31 -5.39 2.57
CA GLY A 172 1.94 -5.44 2.03
C GLY A 172 0.97 -6.23 2.91
N LEU A 173 1.41 -7.38 3.40
CA LEU A 173 0.62 -8.25 4.29
C LEU A 173 0.60 -7.83 5.76
N ALA A 174 1.36 -6.81 6.16
CA ALA A 174 1.60 -6.49 7.58
C ALA A 174 2.18 -7.67 8.39
N ALA A 175 2.96 -8.54 7.75
CA ALA A 175 3.42 -9.80 8.31
C ALA A 175 4.67 -9.62 9.20
N PHE A 176 4.52 -8.94 10.33
CA PHE A 176 5.61 -8.52 11.23
C PHE A 176 6.61 -9.64 11.59
N GLU A 177 6.14 -10.77 12.11
CA GLU A 177 7.06 -11.85 12.56
C GLU A 177 7.81 -12.50 11.41
N LEU A 178 7.19 -12.60 10.23
CA LEU A 178 7.86 -13.09 9.04
C LEU A 178 8.89 -12.07 8.56
N GLY A 179 8.52 -10.78 8.50
CA GLY A 179 9.44 -9.69 8.17
C GLY A 179 10.68 -9.68 9.06
N ARG A 180 10.53 -9.90 10.38
CA ARG A 180 11.67 -10.06 11.31
C ARG A 180 12.53 -11.28 11.00
N SER A 181 11.90 -12.41 10.67
CA SER A 181 12.63 -13.63 10.29
C SER A 181 13.45 -13.41 9.01
N ILE A 182 12.90 -12.68 8.04
CA ILE A 182 13.58 -12.32 6.79
C ILE A 182 14.67 -11.26 7.02
N HIS A 183 14.47 -10.30 7.92
CA HIS A 183 15.52 -9.37 8.33
C HIS A 183 16.71 -10.12 8.98
N GLY A 184 16.44 -11.16 9.78
CA GLY A 184 17.50 -12.04 10.28
C GLY A 184 18.29 -12.74 9.17
N LEU A 185 17.64 -13.05 8.04
CA LEU A 185 18.31 -13.59 6.85
C LEU A 185 19.13 -12.52 6.11
N VAL A 186 18.64 -11.29 6.02
CA VAL A 186 19.38 -10.14 5.47
C VAL A 186 20.73 -9.97 6.20
N VAL A 187 20.71 -9.98 7.53
CA VAL A 187 21.93 -9.85 8.35
C VAL A 187 22.86 -11.05 8.15
N LYS A 188 22.33 -12.28 8.10
CA LYS A 188 23.12 -13.49 7.84
C LYS A 188 23.76 -13.52 6.45
N SER A 189 23.13 -12.85 5.48
CA SER A 189 23.63 -12.70 4.13
C SER A 189 24.58 -11.50 3.97
N CYS A 190 24.82 -10.70 5.02
CA CYS A 190 25.68 -9.52 5.01
C CYS A 190 25.28 -8.47 3.97
N ILE A 191 23.98 -8.27 3.74
CA ILE A 191 23.44 -7.31 2.75
C ILE A 191 22.64 -6.16 3.39
N GLU A 192 22.67 -6.03 4.71
CA GLU A 192 22.00 -4.97 5.47
C GLU A 192 22.49 -3.56 5.12
N GLY A 193 23.73 -3.43 4.65
CA GLY A 193 24.29 -2.15 4.20
C GLY A 193 23.79 -1.67 2.84
N ASN A 194 23.08 -2.51 2.07
CA ASN A 194 22.54 -2.13 0.77
C ASN A 194 21.35 -1.17 0.93
N VAL A 195 21.41 0.00 0.27
CA VAL A 195 20.39 1.05 0.40
C VAL A 195 18.99 0.60 -0.02
N PHE A 196 18.87 -0.30 -1.00
CA PHE A 196 17.59 -0.85 -1.43
C PHE A 196 17.01 -1.76 -0.35
N VAL A 197 17.81 -2.69 0.19
CA VAL A 197 17.40 -3.60 1.27
C VAL A 197 17.01 -2.80 2.52
N GLY A 198 17.84 -1.84 2.92
CA GLY A 198 17.55 -0.97 4.07
C GLY A 198 16.26 -0.16 3.87
N SER A 199 16.02 0.38 2.67
CA SER A 199 14.78 1.12 2.38
C SER A 199 13.54 0.24 2.52
N VAL A 200 13.60 -1.01 2.06
CA VAL A 200 12.48 -1.95 2.19
C VAL A 200 12.31 -2.42 3.65
N LEU A 201 13.39 -2.54 4.43
CA LEU A 201 13.29 -2.81 5.87
C LEU A 201 12.57 -1.69 6.61
N VAL A 202 12.91 -0.43 6.33
CA VAL A 202 12.22 0.75 6.90
C VAL A 202 10.73 0.72 6.56
N ASP A 203 10.39 0.49 5.29
CA ASP A 203 9.00 0.38 4.84
C ASP A 203 8.26 -0.79 5.51
N MET A 204 8.88 -1.98 5.57
CA MET A 204 8.30 -3.17 6.18
C MET A 204 7.98 -2.97 7.65
N TYR A 205 8.93 -2.46 8.45
CA TYR A 205 8.68 -2.17 9.86
C TYR A 205 7.63 -1.09 10.05
N GLY A 206 7.64 -0.04 9.22
CA GLY A 206 6.65 1.03 9.23
C GLY A 206 5.24 0.53 8.94
N LYS A 207 5.05 -0.26 7.88
CA LYS A 207 3.75 -0.87 7.52
C LYS A 207 3.34 -2.01 8.43
N CYS A 208 4.24 -2.54 9.26
CA CYS A 208 3.92 -3.49 10.33
C CYS A 208 3.60 -2.80 11.67
N GLY A 209 3.66 -1.47 11.75
CA GLY A 209 3.34 -0.72 12.97
C GLY A 209 4.39 -0.86 14.06
N CYS A 210 5.65 -1.11 13.71
CA CYS A 210 6.76 -1.10 14.67
C CYS A 210 7.67 0.09 14.38
N LEU A 211 7.29 1.26 14.92
CA LEU A 211 8.00 2.50 14.68
C LEU A 211 9.46 2.45 15.17
N GLU A 212 9.68 1.82 16.32
CA GLU A 212 11.00 1.74 16.94
C GLU A 212 12.01 0.97 16.06
N ASP A 213 11.64 -0.20 15.53
CA ASP A 213 12.48 -0.94 14.58
C ASP A 213 12.59 -0.23 13.22
N CYS A 214 11.55 0.51 12.80
CA CYS A 214 11.56 1.34 11.59
C CYS A 214 12.58 2.48 11.69
N GLU A 215 12.60 3.20 12.81
CA GLU A 215 13.58 4.26 13.12
C GLU A 215 14.99 3.69 13.23
N ARG A 216 15.16 2.56 13.95
CA ARG A 216 16.46 1.90 14.06
C ARG A 216 17.02 1.51 12.70
N ALA A 217 16.23 0.81 11.88
CA ALA A 217 16.62 0.46 10.52
C ALA A 217 17.01 1.69 9.70
N PHE A 218 16.26 2.79 9.83
CA PHE A 218 16.59 4.04 9.14
C PHE A 218 17.92 4.64 9.62
N TYR A 219 18.10 4.82 10.93
CA TYR A 219 19.28 5.51 11.47
C TYR A 219 20.56 4.67 11.35
N GLU A 220 20.47 3.34 11.40
CA GLU A 220 21.60 2.42 11.21
C GLU A 220 22.10 2.36 9.76
N MET A 221 21.29 2.77 8.76
CA MET A 221 21.70 2.75 7.35
C MET A 221 22.85 3.74 7.06
N PRO A 222 23.92 3.28 6.38
CA PRO A 222 25.06 4.14 6.03
C PRO A 222 24.70 5.20 4.99
N GLU A 223 23.89 4.82 4.00
CA GLU A 223 23.40 5.70 2.95
C GLU A 223 21.87 5.67 2.93
N LYS A 224 21.25 6.82 2.65
CA LYS A 224 19.80 7.00 2.61
C LYS A 224 19.42 7.67 1.30
N ASN A 225 18.49 7.07 0.56
CA ASN A 225 17.95 7.66 -0.65
C ASN A 225 16.54 8.22 -0.40
N LEU A 226 15.95 8.85 -1.42
CA LEU A 226 14.59 9.40 -1.35
C LEU A 226 13.54 8.38 -0.89
N VAL A 227 13.68 7.11 -1.29
CA VAL A 227 12.76 6.04 -0.91
C VAL A 227 12.85 5.79 0.61
N THR A 228 14.07 5.74 1.16
CA THR A 228 14.30 5.58 2.60
C THR A 228 13.66 6.71 3.42
N TRP A 229 13.86 7.97 2.99
CA TRP A 229 13.25 9.14 3.64
C TRP A 229 11.73 9.10 3.60
N ASN A 230 11.16 8.80 2.43
CA ASN A 230 9.72 8.72 2.25
C ASN A 230 9.10 7.58 3.07
N ALA A 231 9.79 6.44 3.21
CA ALA A 231 9.32 5.33 4.03
C ALA A 231 9.18 5.73 5.51
N LEU A 232 10.16 6.41 6.09
CA LEU A 232 10.08 6.86 7.49
C LEU A 232 9.06 8.00 7.68
N ILE A 233 9.05 9.00 6.79
CA ILE A 233 8.05 10.09 6.83
C ILE A 233 6.63 9.53 6.72
N GLY A 234 6.40 8.61 5.78
CA GLY A 234 5.13 7.93 5.60
C GLY A 234 4.75 7.11 6.84
N SER A 235 5.69 6.38 7.43
CA SER A 235 5.48 5.63 8.67
C SER A 235 4.98 6.52 9.81
N TYR A 236 5.65 7.66 10.07
CA TYR A 236 5.19 8.63 11.05
C TYR A 236 3.78 9.15 10.74
N ALA A 237 3.50 9.46 9.48
CA ALA A 237 2.19 9.93 9.05
C ALA A 237 1.08 8.89 9.32
N HIS A 238 1.32 7.61 8.99
CA HIS A 238 0.35 6.53 9.17
C HIS A 238 0.16 6.07 10.62
N GLN A 239 1.12 6.36 11.50
CA GLN A 239 1.07 5.97 12.91
C GLN A 239 0.62 7.11 13.86
N GLY A 240 0.31 8.29 13.31
CA GLY A 240 -0.21 9.43 14.08
C GLY A 240 0.83 10.39 14.64
N HIS A 241 2.07 10.28 14.17
CA HIS A 241 3.19 11.10 14.61
C HIS A 241 3.51 12.21 13.61
N ALA A 242 2.50 13.00 13.26
CA ALA A 242 2.63 14.04 12.24
C ALA A 242 3.70 15.10 12.56
N ASP A 243 3.88 15.43 13.84
CA ASP A 243 4.92 16.37 14.29
C ASP A 243 6.32 15.85 13.90
N MET A 244 6.58 14.56 14.14
CA MET A 244 7.83 13.89 13.76
C MET A 244 8.01 13.83 12.24
N ALA A 245 6.93 13.57 11.48
CA ALA A 245 6.97 13.60 10.02
C ALA A 245 7.36 14.99 9.47
N LEU A 246 6.76 16.05 10.02
CA LEU A 246 7.04 17.43 9.62
C LEU A 246 8.47 17.85 9.98
N ASP A 247 8.97 17.46 11.15
CA ASP A 247 10.32 17.78 11.58
C ASP A 247 11.37 17.01 10.77
N LEU A 248 11.11 15.75 10.44
CA LEU A 248 11.96 14.96 9.56
C LEU A 248 12.01 15.57 8.14
N PHE A 249 10.88 16.06 7.62
CA PHE A 249 10.85 16.76 6.33
C PHE A 249 11.63 18.09 6.34
N LYS A 250 11.53 18.86 7.43
CA LYS A 250 12.36 20.06 7.59
C LYS A 250 13.84 19.71 7.63
N TYR A 251 14.21 18.64 8.35
CA TYR A 251 15.59 18.16 8.40
C TYR A 251 16.09 17.74 7.01
N MET A 252 15.29 16.93 6.31
CA MET A 252 15.56 16.44 4.95
C MET A 252 15.87 17.57 3.96
N THR A 253 15.14 18.68 4.07
CA THR A 253 15.20 19.84 3.16
C THR A 253 16.14 20.96 3.60
N LYS A 254 16.71 20.88 4.81
CA LYS A 254 17.57 21.92 5.36
C LYS A 254 18.94 21.91 4.67
N LYS A 255 19.34 23.07 4.14
CA LYS A 255 20.69 23.28 3.57
C LYS A 255 21.76 23.00 4.62
N GLY A 256 22.79 22.24 4.23
CA GLY A 256 23.92 21.87 5.09
C GLY A 256 23.68 20.66 6.02
N SER A 257 22.49 20.02 5.99
CA SER A 257 22.22 18.76 6.68
C SER A 257 22.23 17.59 5.69
N SER A 258 21.12 17.37 4.98
CA SER A 258 21.01 16.28 3.97
C SER A 258 20.73 16.78 2.55
N GLU A 259 20.26 18.03 2.39
CA GLU A 259 19.95 18.68 1.10
C GLU A 259 19.26 17.75 0.07
N VAL A 260 18.23 17.02 0.50
CA VAL A 260 17.47 16.13 -0.39
C VAL A 260 16.25 16.89 -0.91
N VAL A 261 16.13 16.94 -2.24
CA VAL A 261 14.99 17.60 -2.91
C VAL A 261 13.75 16.70 -2.79
N PRO A 262 12.65 17.18 -2.18
CA PRO A 262 11.40 16.41 -2.11
C PRO A 262 10.88 16.03 -3.49
N ASN A 263 10.29 14.83 -3.60
CA ASN A 263 9.61 14.39 -4.81
C ASN A 263 8.08 14.29 -4.60
N TYR A 264 7.38 13.84 -5.63
CA TYR A 264 5.93 13.59 -5.61
C TYR A 264 5.49 12.82 -4.35
N VAL A 265 6.14 11.69 -4.06
CA VAL A 265 5.79 10.82 -2.93
C VAL A 265 6.07 11.49 -1.59
N THR A 266 7.16 12.26 -1.47
CA THR A 266 7.49 13.00 -0.23
C THR A 266 6.35 13.93 0.15
N LEU A 267 5.81 14.67 -0.82
CA LEU A 267 4.75 15.65 -0.59
C LEU A 267 3.40 14.98 -0.28
N VAL A 268 3.08 13.83 -0.89
CA VAL A 268 1.93 13.00 -0.47
C VAL A 268 2.05 12.59 0.99
N CYS A 269 3.22 12.09 1.43
CA CYS A 269 3.41 11.65 2.81
C CYS A 269 3.22 12.79 3.82
N ILE A 270 3.69 14.00 3.48
CA ILE A 270 3.56 15.16 4.36
C ILE A 270 2.15 15.74 4.37
N LEU A 271 1.46 15.80 3.23
CA LEU A 271 0.05 16.20 3.22
C LEU A 271 -0.81 15.19 3.99
N THR A 272 -0.49 13.90 3.90
CA THR A 272 -1.11 12.84 4.70
C THR A 272 -0.90 13.07 6.20
N ALA A 273 0.32 13.44 6.61
CA ALA A 273 0.62 13.78 7.99
C ALA A 273 -0.20 14.99 8.47
N CYS A 274 -0.28 16.06 7.65
CA CYS A 274 -1.10 17.23 7.94
C CYS A 274 -2.59 16.88 8.06
N SER A 275 -3.12 16.03 7.17
CA SER A 275 -4.50 15.54 7.22
C SER A 275 -4.80 14.86 8.56
N ARG A 276 -3.95 13.91 8.96
CA ARG A 276 -4.14 13.14 10.20
C ARG A 276 -3.88 13.91 11.49
N ALA A 277 -3.27 15.10 11.40
CA ALA A 277 -3.08 16.00 12.53
C ALA A 277 -4.09 17.15 12.56
N GLY A 278 -4.94 17.29 11.54
CA GLY A 278 -5.82 18.45 11.39
C GLY A 278 -5.05 19.75 11.13
N ALA A 279 -3.81 19.67 10.65
CA ALA A 279 -2.93 20.83 10.44
C ALA A 279 -3.22 21.54 9.11
N VAL A 280 -4.46 22.03 8.94
CA VAL A 280 -4.98 22.56 7.67
C VAL A 280 -4.09 23.66 7.06
N GLU A 281 -3.68 24.64 7.85
CA GLU A 281 -2.86 25.76 7.37
C GLU A 281 -1.50 25.27 6.84
N LYS A 282 -0.80 24.43 7.60
CA LYS A 282 0.48 23.84 7.20
C LYS A 282 0.31 22.99 5.93
N GLY A 283 -0.73 22.16 5.85
CA GLY A 283 -1.00 21.33 4.69
C GLY A 283 -1.28 22.15 3.43
N MET A 284 -2.09 23.21 3.52
CA MET A 284 -2.37 24.09 2.38
C MET A 284 -1.11 24.83 1.92
N ASN A 285 -0.29 25.34 2.84
CA ASN A 285 0.99 25.97 2.50
C ASN A 285 1.92 25.01 1.75
N ILE A 286 1.95 23.74 2.15
CA ILE A 286 2.76 22.69 1.49
C ILE A 286 2.21 22.40 0.09
N PHE A 287 0.89 22.25 -0.04
CA PHE A 287 0.22 22.02 -1.33
C PHE A 287 0.51 23.15 -2.34
N GLU A 288 0.42 24.41 -1.91
CA GLU A 288 0.76 25.55 -2.77
C GLU A 288 2.25 25.68 -3.09
N SER A 289 3.11 25.14 -2.22
CA SER A 289 4.57 25.14 -2.44
C SER A 289 5.01 24.11 -3.47
N MET A 290 4.19 23.10 -3.78
CA MET A 290 4.55 22.02 -4.71
C MET A 290 4.99 22.57 -6.06
N LYS A 291 4.14 23.38 -6.70
CA LYS A 291 4.44 23.99 -7.99
C LYS A 291 5.43 25.14 -7.86
N ARG A 292 5.24 26.04 -6.90
CA ARG A 292 6.02 27.28 -6.75
C ARG A 292 7.49 27.04 -6.35
N LYS A 293 7.74 26.09 -5.45
CA LYS A 293 9.06 25.84 -4.86
C LYS A 293 9.73 24.59 -5.42
N TYR A 294 8.96 23.53 -5.65
CA TYR A 294 9.52 22.23 -6.05
C TYR A 294 9.30 21.91 -7.54
N GLY A 295 8.50 22.69 -8.27
CA GLY A 295 8.18 22.42 -9.67
C GLY A 295 7.38 21.14 -9.89
N ILE A 296 6.67 20.66 -8.87
CA ILE A 296 5.89 19.42 -8.89
C ILE A 296 4.42 19.77 -9.07
N GLU A 297 3.80 19.27 -10.14
CA GLU A 297 2.36 19.41 -10.36
C GLU A 297 1.59 18.47 -9.40
N PRO A 298 0.55 18.97 -8.70
CA PRO A 298 -0.28 18.14 -7.85
C PRO A 298 -1.06 17.09 -8.66
N GLY A 299 -0.92 15.81 -8.30
CA GLY A 299 -1.74 14.72 -8.84
C GLY A 299 -2.87 14.30 -7.88
N ALA A 300 -3.65 13.29 -8.28
CA ALA A 300 -4.87 12.89 -7.59
C ALA A 300 -4.66 12.49 -6.11
N GLU A 301 -3.51 11.89 -5.78
CA GLU A 301 -3.15 11.50 -4.41
C GLU A 301 -2.94 12.72 -3.51
N HIS A 302 -2.39 13.81 -4.04
CA HIS A 302 -2.21 15.07 -3.31
C HIS A 302 -3.57 15.73 -3.03
N TYR A 303 -4.44 15.76 -4.04
CA TYR A 303 -5.82 16.25 -3.88
C TYR A 303 -6.60 15.40 -2.89
N ALA A 304 -6.46 14.07 -2.91
CA ALA A 304 -7.10 13.19 -1.93
C ALA A 304 -6.68 13.54 -0.50
N CYS A 305 -5.39 13.81 -0.26
CA CYS A 305 -4.90 14.26 1.05
C CYS A 305 -5.49 15.62 1.47
N VAL A 306 -5.59 16.57 0.54
CA VAL A 306 -6.17 17.90 0.82
C VAL A 306 -7.67 17.81 1.12
N VAL A 307 -8.41 17.02 0.35
CA VAL A 307 -9.84 16.79 0.55
C VAL A 307 -10.09 16.09 1.88
N ASP A 308 -9.32 15.05 2.21
CA ASP A 308 -9.38 14.38 3.50
C ASP A 308 -9.07 15.34 4.66
N MET A 309 -8.03 16.16 4.52
CA MET A 309 -7.64 17.15 5.53
C MET A 309 -8.72 18.21 5.77
N LEU A 310 -9.27 18.80 4.71
CA LEU A 310 -10.36 19.78 4.80
C LEU A 310 -11.65 19.14 5.32
N GLY A 311 -11.95 17.94 4.85
CA GLY A 311 -13.11 17.16 5.25
C GLY A 311 -13.10 16.85 6.75
N ARG A 312 -11.98 16.33 7.29
CA ARG A 312 -11.82 16.07 8.73
C ARG A 312 -11.87 17.33 9.59
N ALA A 313 -11.51 18.48 9.03
CA ALA A 313 -11.61 19.77 9.71
C ALA A 313 -13.02 20.37 9.66
N GLY A 314 -14.01 19.67 9.11
CA GLY A 314 -15.39 20.15 8.94
C GLY A 314 -15.58 21.14 7.79
N MET A 315 -14.55 21.44 7.01
CA MET A 315 -14.60 22.37 5.87
C MET A 315 -15.09 21.67 4.59
N VAL A 316 -16.20 20.95 4.67
CA VAL A 316 -16.66 20.02 3.63
C VAL A 316 -17.01 20.74 2.31
N ASP A 317 -17.60 21.93 2.36
CA ASP A 317 -17.88 22.72 1.15
C ASP A 317 -16.60 23.14 0.42
N ARG A 318 -15.56 23.51 1.19
CA ARG A 318 -14.24 23.84 0.64
C ARG A 318 -13.57 22.60 0.05
N ALA A 319 -13.70 21.45 0.70
CA ALA A 319 -13.22 20.18 0.17
C ALA A 319 -13.89 19.84 -1.17
N TYR A 320 -15.21 20.03 -1.29
CA TYR A 320 -15.93 19.84 -2.54
C TYR A 320 -15.49 20.83 -3.63
N LYS A 321 -15.28 22.10 -3.29
CA LYS A 321 -14.74 23.09 -4.24
C LYS A 321 -13.36 22.69 -4.79
N VAL A 322 -12.48 22.17 -3.93
CA VAL A 322 -11.16 21.66 -4.36
C VAL A 322 -11.30 20.52 -5.37
N ILE A 323 -12.29 19.64 -5.20
CA ILE A 323 -12.56 18.55 -6.16
C ILE A 323 -12.97 19.10 -7.53
N LEU A 324 -13.82 20.14 -7.56
CA LEU A 324 -14.26 20.78 -8.80
C LEU A 324 -13.13 21.49 -9.55
N GLU A 325 -12.08 21.92 -8.84
CA GLU A 325 -10.91 22.62 -9.40
C GLU A 325 -9.79 21.65 -9.85
N MET A 326 -9.96 20.33 -9.68
CA MET A 326 -8.94 19.35 -10.07
C MET A 326 -8.69 19.36 -11.58
N PRO A 327 -7.42 19.36 -12.04
CA PRO A 327 -7.09 19.30 -13.46
C PRO A 327 -7.21 17.89 -14.06
N MET A 328 -7.52 16.89 -13.23
CA MET A 328 -7.74 15.49 -13.63
C MET A 328 -9.03 14.95 -13.00
N GLN A 329 -9.49 13.80 -13.51
CA GLN A 329 -10.65 13.10 -12.95
C GLN A 329 -10.40 12.68 -11.49
N PRO A 330 -11.33 12.95 -10.56
CA PRO A 330 -11.16 12.55 -9.17
C PRO A 330 -11.21 11.03 -9.02
N THR A 331 -10.31 10.49 -8.20
CA THR A 331 -10.19 9.04 -7.96
C THR A 331 -11.11 8.56 -6.83
N VAL A 332 -11.20 7.24 -6.64
CA VAL A 332 -11.91 6.61 -5.51
C VAL A 332 -11.47 7.19 -4.17
N SER A 333 -10.17 7.48 -4.01
CA SER A 333 -9.63 8.05 -2.76
C SER A 333 -10.15 9.46 -2.49
N VAL A 334 -10.30 10.29 -3.52
CA VAL A 334 -10.80 11.67 -3.40
C VAL A 334 -12.27 11.69 -3.01
N TRP A 335 -13.12 10.96 -3.74
CA TRP A 335 -14.54 10.89 -3.42
C TRP A 335 -14.80 10.16 -2.09
N GLY A 336 -14.02 9.12 -1.79
CA GLY A 336 -14.09 8.39 -0.53
C GLY A 336 -13.76 9.28 0.68
N ALA A 337 -12.76 10.16 0.54
CA ALA A 337 -12.44 11.16 1.57
C ALA A 337 -13.60 12.12 1.82
N LEU A 338 -14.23 12.64 0.75
CA LEU A 338 -15.41 13.51 0.88
C LEU A 338 -16.60 12.78 1.52
N LEU A 339 -16.91 11.56 1.06
CA LEU A 339 -18.00 10.75 1.63
C LEU A 339 -17.77 10.46 3.13
N GLY A 340 -16.52 10.14 3.50
CA GLY A 340 -16.12 9.95 4.90
C GLY A 340 -16.33 11.20 5.75
N ALA A 341 -15.97 12.38 5.24
CA ALA A 341 -16.18 13.66 5.91
C ALA A 341 -17.68 13.99 6.06
N CYS A 342 -18.46 13.81 4.99
CA CYS A 342 -19.91 14.00 5.02
C CYS A 342 -20.58 13.10 6.06
N ARG A 343 -20.11 11.84 6.24
CA ARG A 343 -20.58 10.94 7.29
C ARG A 343 -20.30 11.48 8.69
N VAL A 344 -19.07 11.94 8.93
CA VAL A 344 -18.65 12.44 10.25
C VAL A 344 -19.40 13.73 10.62
N HIS A 345 -19.65 14.60 9.65
CA HIS A 345 -20.29 15.89 9.87
C HIS A 345 -21.81 15.92 9.59
N GLY A 346 -22.40 14.78 9.20
CA GLY A 346 -23.85 14.66 8.95
C GLY A 346 -24.36 15.42 7.71
N ILE A 347 -23.51 15.63 6.70
CA ILE A 347 -23.85 16.40 5.49
C ILE A 347 -24.36 15.46 4.39
N SER A 348 -25.64 15.11 4.48
CA SER A 348 -26.23 14.03 3.66
C SER A 348 -26.33 14.33 2.17
N GLU A 349 -26.55 15.58 1.77
CA GLU A 349 -26.66 15.98 0.35
C GLU A 349 -25.32 15.82 -0.40
N LEU A 350 -24.23 16.40 0.12
CA LEU A 350 -22.90 16.20 -0.47
C LEU A 350 -22.43 14.75 -0.33
N GLY A 351 -22.84 14.04 0.72
CA GLY A 351 -22.60 12.60 0.88
C GLY A 351 -23.20 11.79 -0.28
N LYS A 352 -24.42 12.10 -0.70
CA LYS A 352 -25.06 11.48 -1.87
C LYS A 352 -24.26 11.72 -3.15
N VAL A 353 -23.86 12.96 -3.41
CA VAL A 353 -23.04 13.32 -4.59
C VAL A 353 -21.72 12.53 -4.61
N ALA A 354 -21.03 12.45 -3.48
CA ALA A 354 -19.78 11.70 -3.39
C ALA A 354 -19.99 10.21 -3.66
N ALA A 355 -21.03 9.61 -3.08
CA ALA A 355 -21.35 8.20 -3.25
C ALA A 355 -21.76 7.85 -4.69
N GLU A 356 -22.58 8.68 -5.34
CA GLU A 356 -22.97 8.45 -6.75
C GLU A 356 -21.76 8.46 -7.70
N ASN A 357 -20.80 9.35 -7.47
CA ASN A 357 -19.55 9.34 -8.25
C ASN A 357 -18.69 8.10 -7.96
N LEU A 358 -18.66 7.62 -6.72
CA LEU A 358 -17.98 6.37 -6.38
C LEU A 358 -18.62 5.16 -7.08
N PHE A 359 -19.95 5.09 -7.13
CA PHE A 359 -20.66 4.00 -7.81
C PHE A 359 -20.46 3.99 -9.33
N ARG A 360 -20.17 5.15 -9.93
CA ARG A 360 -19.79 5.22 -11.34
C ARG A 360 -18.38 4.65 -11.60
N ILE A 361 -17.47 4.80 -10.63
CA ILE A 361 -16.10 4.29 -10.75
C ILE A 361 -16.05 2.79 -10.43
N ASP A 362 -16.69 2.38 -9.33
CA ASP A 362 -16.82 0.98 -8.93
C ASP A 362 -18.27 0.66 -8.51
N PRO A 363 -19.09 0.12 -9.43
CA PRO A 363 -20.49 -0.20 -9.16
C PRO A 363 -20.70 -1.30 -8.12
N LEU A 364 -19.70 -2.16 -7.91
CA LEU A 364 -19.79 -3.37 -7.10
C LEU A 364 -19.27 -3.16 -5.67
N ASP A 365 -18.74 -1.97 -5.34
CA ASP A 365 -18.26 -1.69 -4.00
C ASP A 365 -19.41 -1.71 -2.97
N SER A 366 -19.25 -2.57 -1.97
CA SER A 366 -20.20 -2.69 -0.85
C SER A 366 -19.98 -1.62 0.22
N GLY A 367 -18.75 -1.11 0.37
CA GLY A 367 -18.37 -0.24 1.48
C GLY A 367 -19.06 1.12 1.41
N ASN A 368 -18.98 1.78 0.26
CA ASN A 368 -19.52 3.11 0.03
C ASN A 368 -21.06 3.13 0.09
N ARG A 369 -21.71 2.07 -0.39
CA ARG A 369 -23.17 1.89 -0.29
C ARG A 369 -23.63 1.77 1.16
N VAL A 370 -22.90 0.99 1.97
CA VAL A 370 -23.16 0.87 3.41
C VAL A 370 -22.96 2.21 4.11
N ILE A 371 -21.91 2.96 3.77
CA ILE A 371 -21.67 4.30 4.34
C ILE A 371 -22.84 5.23 4.04
N LEU A 372 -23.28 5.32 2.78
CA LEU A 372 -24.40 6.18 2.38
C LEU A 372 -25.71 5.78 3.08
N SER A 373 -26.04 4.48 3.11
CA SER A 373 -27.24 3.99 3.80
C SER A 373 -27.22 4.32 5.29
N ASN A 374 -26.07 4.17 5.95
CA ASN A 374 -25.90 4.50 7.36
C ASN A 374 -26.01 6.00 7.62
N MET A 375 -25.51 6.84 6.71
CA MET A 375 -25.68 8.30 6.80
C MET A 375 -27.15 8.71 6.74
N PHE A 376 -27.90 8.19 5.75
CA PHE A 376 -29.33 8.47 5.65
C PHE A 376 -30.10 8.01 6.88
N ALA A 377 -29.82 6.81 7.38
CA ALA A 377 -30.44 6.29 8.61
C ALA A 377 -30.14 7.18 9.82
N SER A 378 -28.89 7.62 9.99
CA SER A 378 -28.47 8.49 11.10
C SER A 378 -29.11 9.89 11.03
N SER A 379 -29.47 10.37 9.83
CA SER A 379 -30.20 11.62 9.62
C SER A 379 -31.73 11.46 9.64
N GLY A 380 -32.27 10.28 9.99
CA GLY A 380 -33.71 10.00 10.00
C GLY A 380 -34.35 9.81 8.62
N ARG A 381 -33.57 9.77 7.54
CA ARG A 381 -34.03 9.59 6.14
C ARG A 381 -34.13 8.10 5.80
N TRP A 382 -35.02 7.39 6.49
CA TRP A 382 -35.13 5.93 6.42
C TRP A 382 -35.53 5.40 5.04
N GLU A 383 -36.33 6.14 4.28
CA GLU A 383 -36.77 5.74 2.94
C GLU A 383 -35.59 5.61 1.97
N GLU A 384 -34.73 6.63 1.90
CA GLU A 384 -33.51 6.60 1.08
C GLU A 384 -32.50 5.55 1.59
N ALA A 385 -32.37 5.39 2.91
CA ALA A 385 -31.54 4.33 3.48
C ALA A 385 -31.99 2.93 3.02
N ASN A 386 -33.31 2.71 2.93
CA ASN A 386 -33.90 1.46 2.48
C ASN A 386 -33.75 1.27 0.97
N ILE A 387 -33.90 2.31 0.16
CA ILE A 387 -33.64 2.27 -1.29
C ILE A 387 -32.21 1.76 -1.55
N VAL A 388 -31.21 2.36 -0.90
CA VAL A 388 -29.80 1.93 -1.07
C VAL A 388 -29.61 0.47 -0.64
N ARG A 389 -30.27 0.02 0.43
CA ARG A 389 -30.21 -1.39 0.89
C ARG A 389 -30.89 -2.35 -0.08
N MET A 390 -31.96 -1.93 -0.75
CA MET A 390 -32.64 -2.73 -1.78
C MET A 390 -31.77 -2.85 -3.03
N GLU A 391 -31.20 -1.74 -3.53
CA GLU A 391 -30.27 -1.78 -4.65
C GLU A 391 -29.08 -2.72 -4.40
N MET A 392 -28.53 -2.72 -3.17
CA MET A 392 -27.47 -3.66 -2.79
C MET A 392 -27.91 -5.11 -2.94
N LYS A 393 -29.16 -5.45 -2.56
CA LYS A 393 -29.70 -6.80 -2.71
C LYS A 393 -29.92 -7.16 -4.18
N ASP A 394 -30.44 -6.24 -4.96
CA ASP A 394 -30.76 -6.46 -6.38
C ASP A 394 -29.50 -6.69 -7.22
N ILE A 395 -28.41 -5.98 -6.92
CA ILE A 395 -27.10 -6.15 -7.56
C ILE A 395 -26.35 -7.38 -6.98
N GLY A 396 -26.87 -8.00 -5.92
CA GLY A 396 -26.24 -9.15 -5.26
C GLY A 396 -25.02 -8.80 -4.38
N ILE A 397 -24.87 -7.52 -4.02
CA ILE A 397 -23.77 -7.02 -3.18
C ILE A 397 -23.99 -7.46 -1.74
N LYS A 398 -23.09 -8.31 -1.24
CA LYS A 398 -23.09 -8.73 0.17
C LYS A 398 -22.17 -7.84 0.99
N LYS A 399 -22.66 -7.38 2.15
CA LYS A 399 -21.84 -6.66 3.13
C LYS A 399 -20.72 -7.57 3.63
N GLY A 400 -19.47 -7.12 3.49
CA GLY A 400 -18.32 -7.80 4.09
C GLY A 400 -18.44 -7.84 5.62
N ALA A 401 -18.24 -9.01 6.23
CA ALA A 401 -18.22 -9.13 7.68
C ALA A 401 -16.94 -8.48 8.24
N GLY A 402 -17.09 -7.67 9.30
CA GLY A 402 -15.96 -7.14 10.03
C GLY A 402 -15.25 -8.28 10.77
N CYS A 403 -13.95 -8.47 10.49
CA CYS A 403 -13.11 -9.44 11.14
C CYS A 403 -11.85 -8.79 11.68
N SER A 404 -11.42 -9.26 12.85
CA SER A 404 -10.13 -8.88 13.43
C SER A 404 -9.29 -10.13 13.57
N TRP A 405 -7.98 -10.01 13.42
CA TRP A 405 -7.08 -11.14 13.59
C TRP A 405 -5.79 -10.75 14.29
N ILE A 406 -5.17 -11.77 14.87
CA ILE A 406 -3.93 -11.69 15.64
C ILE A 406 -3.06 -12.89 15.30
N ASN A 407 -1.76 -12.66 15.18
CA ASN A 407 -0.80 -13.73 14.95
C ASN A 407 -0.16 -14.14 16.27
N VAL A 408 -0.29 -15.41 16.64
CA VAL A 408 0.32 -15.98 17.85
C VAL A 408 0.99 -17.30 17.48
N LYS A 409 2.29 -17.42 17.77
CA LYS A 409 3.09 -18.63 17.49
C LYS A 409 2.98 -19.09 16.02
N ASN A 410 3.06 -18.14 15.07
CA ASN A 410 2.92 -18.36 13.63
C ASN A 410 1.55 -18.87 13.17
N CYS A 411 0.52 -18.78 14.02
CA CYS A 411 -0.86 -19.09 13.67
C CYS A 411 -1.68 -17.80 13.64
N VAL A 412 -2.42 -17.59 12.55
CA VAL A 412 -3.37 -16.48 12.44
C VAL A 412 -4.70 -16.91 13.07
N HIS A 413 -5.10 -16.21 14.14
CA HIS A 413 -6.39 -16.40 14.79
C HIS A 413 -7.34 -15.30 14.34
N VAL A 414 -8.42 -15.67 13.66
CA VAL A 414 -9.42 -14.75 13.11
C VAL A 414 -10.67 -14.76 13.99
N PHE A 415 -11.17 -13.58 14.30
CA PHE A 415 -12.36 -13.37 15.11
C PHE A 415 -13.42 -12.60 14.33
N ARG A 416 -14.66 -13.06 14.46
CA ARG A 416 -15.86 -12.42 13.89
C ARG A 416 -16.89 -12.30 15.00
N ALA A 417 -17.68 -11.24 14.96
CA ALA A 417 -18.81 -11.13 15.87
C ALA A 417 -19.74 -12.34 15.68
N LYS A 418 -20.25 -12.91 16.78
CA LYS A 418 -21.13 -14.10 16.83
C LYS A 418 -20.47 -15.43 16.44
N ASP A 419 -19.18 -15.44 16.13
CA ASP A 419 -18.44 -16.67 15.88
C ASP A 419 -17.93 -17.27 17.19
N THR A 420 -18.36 -18.51 17.46
CA THR A 420 -18.04 -19.26 18.69
C THR A 420 -17.10 -20.44 18.43
N SER A 421 -16.60 -20.59 17.21
CA SER A 421 -15.83 -21.77 16.76
C SER A 421 -14.42 -21.88 17.35
N HIS A 422 -13.90 -20.81 17.95
CA HIS A 422 -12.54 -20.77 18.45
C HIS A 422 -12.33 -21.71 19.66
N ALA A 423 -11.27 -22.52 19.65
CA ALA A 423 -11.03 -23.51 20.71
C ALA A 423 -10.95 -22.92 22.14
N LYS A 424 -10.47 -21.68 22.27
CA LYS A 424 -10.39 -20.93 23.54
C LYS A 424 -11.55 -19.96 23.78
N TYR A 425 -12.69 -20.16 23.12
CA TYR A 425 -13.82 -19.24 23.21
C TYR A 425 -14.33 -19.03 24.66
N PRO A 426 -14.43 -20.06 25.53
CA PRO A 426 -14.83 -19.88 26.92
C PRO A 426 -13.89 -18.97 27.72
N GLU A 427 -12.57 -19.11 27.55
CA GLU A 427 -11.58 -18.27 28.22
C GLU A 427 -11.62 -16.83 27.71
N ILE A 428 -11.85 -16.64 26.40
CA ILE A 428 -12.02 -15.31 25.80
C ILE A 428 -13.23 -14.60 26.42
N LEU A 429 -14.36 -15.29 26.58
CA LEU A 429 -15.55 -14.72 27.22
C LEU A 429 -15.32 -14.36 28.69
N ALA A 430 -14.63 -15.22 29.45
CA ALA A 430 -14.26 -14.93 30.83
C ALA A 430 -13.37 -13.67 30.93
N MET A 431 -12.41 -13.52 30.01
CA MET A 431 -11.56 -12.34 29.93
C MET A 431 -12.37 -11.09 29.55
N LEU A 432 -13.27 -11.17 28.57
CA LEU A 432 -14.16 -10.05 28.22
C LEU A 432 -15.05 -9.64 29.40
N GLY A 433 -15.60 -10.59 30.15
CA GLY A 433 -16.40 -10.32 31.35
C GLY A 433 -15.59 -9.61 32.44
N LYS A 434 -14.31 -9.97 32.61
CA LYS A 434 -13.38 -9.25 33.49
C LYS A 434 -13.18 -7.82 32.99
N LEU A 435 -12.77 -7.65 31.72
CA LEU A 435 -12.50 -6.34 31.14
C LEU A 435 -13.73 -5.42 31.18
N LYS A 436 -14.95 -5.95 30.96
CA LYS A 436 -16.18 -5.17 31.05
C LYS A 436 -16.39 -4.59 32.45
N ARG A 437 -16.11 -5.36 33.50
CA ARG A 437 -16.20 -4.88 34.89
C ARG A 437 -15.14 -3.82 35.18
N ASP A 438 -13.90 -4.08 34.78
CA ASP A 438 -12.77 -3.17 35.01
C ASP A 438 -12.96 -1.84 34.25
N MET A 439 -13.43 -1.90 33.00
CA MET A 439 -13.78 -0.71 32.20
C MET A 439 -14.91 0.09 32.84
N LYS A 440 -15.99 -0.57 33.30
CA LYS A 440 -17.10 0.12 33.98
C LYS A 440 -16.63 0.82 35.27
N ALA A 441 -15.75 0.17 36.04
CA ALA A 441 -15.13 0.77 37.22
C ALA A 441 -14.23 1.99 36.88
N ALA A 442 -13.60 1.98 35.71
CA ALA A 442 -12.80 3.09 35.19
C ALA A 442 -13.63 4.22 34.55
N GLY A 443 -14.97 4.10 34.48
CA GLY A 443 -15.86 5.12 33.92
C GLY A 443 -16.13 5.04 32.42
N TYR A 444 -15.85 3.90 31.78
CA TYR A 444 -16.20 3.67 30.37
C TYR A 444 -17.72 3.54 30.20
N ILE A 445 -18.25 4.26 29.22
CA ILE A 445 -19.66 4.22 28.80
C ILE A 445 -19.71 3.73 27.34
N PRO A 446 -20.42 2.63 27.04
CA PRO A 446 -20.56 2.14 25.67
C PRO A 446 -21.27 3.15 24.76
N GLU A 447 -20.76 3.34 23.54
CA GLU A 447 -21.44 4.18 22.54
C GLU A 447 -22.44 3.34 21.71
N THR A 448 -23.72 3.38 22.11
CA THR A 448 -24.81 2.60 21.51
C THR A 448 -25.35 3.17 20.19
N ASN A 449 -25.04 4.43 19.88
CA ASN A 449 -25.45 5.12 18.63
C ASN A 449 -24.96 4.43 17.34
N LEU A 450 -24.01 3.50 17.46
CA LEU A 450 -23.45 2.73 16.35
C LEU A 450 -24.28 1.49 15.96
N ALA A 451 -25.25 1.10 16.80
CA ALA A 451 -26.19 0.05 16.48
C ALA A 451 -27.34 0.63 15.65
N LEU A 452 -27.14 0.66 14.33
CA LEU A 452 -28.03 1.27 13.32
C LEU A 452 -29.30 0.46 13.01
N TYR A 453 -29.70 -0.39 13.94
CA TYR A 453 -30.97 -1.10 13.93
C TYR A 453 -31.86 -0.50 15.01
N ASP A 454 -33.16 -0.49 14.75
CA ASP A 454 -34.17 -0.07 15.72
C ASP A 454 -34.31 -1.17 16.79
N LEU A 455 -33.34 -1.19 17.72
CA LEU A 455 -33.21 -2.14 18.83
C LEU A 455 -33.22 -1.38 20.15
N GLU A 456 -33.62 -2.08 21.22
CA GLU A 456 -33.54 -1.58 22.59
C GLU A 456 -32.09 -1.33 23.01
N GLU A 457 -31.87 -0.35 23.89
CA GLU A 457 -30.52 0.14 24.24
C GLU A 457 -29.61 -0.95 24.85
N GLU A 458 -30.22 -1.90 25.58
CA GLU A 458 -29.56 -3.06 26.18
C GLU A 458 -29.05 -4.06 25.13
N GLU A 459 -29.79 -4.26 24.03
CA GLU A 459 -29.37 -5.10 22.90
C GLU A 459 -28.26 -4.43 22.09
N LYS A 460 -28.30 -3.09 21.99
CA LYS A 460 -27.23 -2.30 21.36
C LYS A 460 -25.92 -2.41 22.14
N GLU A 461 -25.95 -2.32 23.47
CA GLU A 461 -24.77 -2.55 24.32
C GLU A 461 -24.23 -3.98 24.23
N TYR A 462 -25.14 -4.97 24.09
CA TYR A 462 -24.76 -6.36 23.94
C TYR A 462 -23.99 -6.60 22.63
N GLU A 463 -24.52 -6.15 21.48
CA GLU A 463 -23.85 -6.31 20.17
C GLU A 463 -22.45 -5.66 20.16
N VAL A 464 -22.32 -4.48 20.75
CA VAL A 464 -21.07 -3.72 20.81
C VAL A 464 -20.02 -4.35 21.75
N SER A 465 -20.46 -5.16 22.72
CA SER A 465 -19.57 -5.87 23.65
C SER A 465 -18.78 -7.00 22.96
N TYR A 466 -19.28 -7.56 21.86
CA TYR A 466 -18.71 -8.72 21.16
C TYR A 466 -18.16 -8.41 19.78
N HIS A 467 -17.78 -7.15 19.55
CA HIS A 467 -17.04 -6.78 18.35
C HIS A 467 -15.74 -7.58 18.24
N SER A 468 -15.37 -7.91 16.99
CA SER A 468 -14.21 -8.76 16.67
C SER A 468 -12.90 -8.26 17.29
N GLU A 469 -12.76 -6.94 17.45
CA GLU A 469 -11.59 -6.26 18.00
C GLU A 469 -11.42 -6.59 19.48
N LYS A 470 -12.51 -6.56 20.25
CA LYS A 470 -12.52 -6.90 21.67
C LYS A 470 -12.24 -8.39 21.87
N LEU A 471 -12.82 -9.26 21.02
CA LEU A 471 -12.54 -10.70 21.02
C LEU A 471 -11.06 -10.99 20.75
N ALA A 472 -10.48 -10.36 19.72
CA ALA A 472 -9.07 -10.50 19.39
C ALA A 472 -8.16 -10.00 20.51
N LEU A 473 -8.50 -8.88 21.15
CA LEU A 473 -7.76 -8.33 22.28
C LEU A 473 -7.81 -9.25 23.50
N ALA A 474 -9.00 -9.75 23.86
CA ALA A 474 -9.17 -10.68 24.96
C ALA A 474 -8.34 -11.96 24.74
N PHE A 475 -8.36 -12.51 23.52
CA PHE A 475 -7.47 -13.63 23.17
C PHE A 475 -5.99 -13.24 23.28
N GLY A 476 -5.59 -12.07 22.77
CA GLY A 476 -4.22 -11.57 22.86
C GLY A 476 -3.71 -11.46 24.31
N LEU A 477 -4.55 -11.00 25.22
CA LEU A 477 -4.23 -10.92 26.66
C LEU A 477 -4.05 -12.29 27.31
N ILE A 478 -4.74 -13.31 26.83
CA ILE A 478 -4.61 -14.70 27.31
C ILE A 478 -3.38 -15.38 26.72
N ALA A 479 -3.13 -15.19 25.42
CA ALA A 479 -2.20 -16.00 24.65
C ALA A 479 -0.79 -15.41 24.58
N ILE A 480 -0.64 -14.09 24.69
CA ILE A 480 0.65 -13.39 24.55
C ILE A 480 1.21 -13.04 25.94
N PRO A 481 2.48 -13.40 26.24
CA PRO A 481 3.11 -13.12 27.54
C PRO A 481 3.02 -11.65 27.98
N PRO A 482 2.93 -11.35 29.28
CA PRO A 482 2.94 -9.98 29.80
C PRO A 482 4.15 -9.18 29.29
N GLY A 483 3.97 -7.88 29.05
CA GLY A 483 5.03 -6.97 28.59
C GLY A 483 5.25 -6.92 27.07
N VAL A 484 4.78 -7.92 26.30
CA VAL A 484 4.88 -7.89 24.83
C VAL A 484 3.71 -7.10 24.23
N PRO A 485 3.89 -6.16 23.29
CA PRO A 485 2.75 -5.47 22.67
C PRO A 485 1.78 -6.42 21.96
N ILE A 486 0.47 -6.17 22.09
CA ILE A 486 -0.58 -6.93 21.40
C ILE A 486 -0.86 -6.24 20.06
N ARG A 487 -0.73 -6.98 18.95
CA ARG A 487 -0.98 -6.46 17.58
C ARG A 487 -2.24 -7.07 17.00
N ILE A 488 -3.21 -6.23 16.64
CA ILE A 488 -4.50 -6.64 16.07
C ILE A 488 -4.65 -5.95 14.72
N THR A 489 -5.08 -6.70 13.70
CA THR A 489 -5.44 -6.13 12.41
C THR A 489 -6.93 -6.27 12.18
N LYS A 490 -7.55 -5.23 11.63
CA LYS A 490 -8.97 -5.13 11.30
C LYS A 490 -9.11 -4.85 9.79
N ASN A 491 -10.01 -5.57 9.12
CA ASN A 491 -10.29 -5.36 7.70
C ASN A 491 -11.12 -4.10 7.38
N LEU A 492 -11.78 -3.53 8.38
CA LEU A 492 -12.62 -2.33 8.30
C LEU A 492 -12.05 -1.24 9.23
N ARG A 493 -12.57 -0.03 9.11
CA ARG A 493 -12.29 1.02 10.09
C ARG A 493 -12.80 0.60 11.47
N VAL A 494 -11.97 0.79 12.50
CA VAL A 494 -12.37 0.53 13.90
C VAL A 494 -13.56 1.44 14.25
N CYS A 495 -14.54 0.96 15.00
CA CYS A 495 -15.65 1.81 15.44
C CYS A 495 -15.26 2.65 16.68
N VAL A 496 -15.98 3.76 16.91
CA VAL A 496 -15.69 4.69 18.01
C VAL A 496 -15.69 3.98 19.37
N ASP A 497 -16.67 3.11 19.58
CA ASP A 497 -16.75 2.32 20.80
C ASP A 497 -15.53 1.40 21.01
N CYS A 498 -15.13 0.63 19.99
CA CYS A 498 -13.96 -0.25 20.08
C CYS A 498 -12.69 0.56 20.34
N HIS A 499 -12.53 1.71 19.68
CA HIS A 499 -11.40 2.61 19.91
C HIS A 499 -11.36 3.07 21.38
N SER A 500 -12.48 3.56 21.91
CA SER A 500 -12.61 3.98 23.30
C SER A 500 -12.37 2.83 24.27
N ALA A 501 -12.96 1.65 24.06
CA ALA A 501 -12.78 0.49 24.91
C ALA A 501 -11.31 0.04 24.98
N ILE A 502 -10.62 -0.05 23.83
CA ILE A 502 -9.21 -0.46 23.78
C ILE A 502 -8.32 0.58 24.47
N LYS A 503 -8.65 1.87 24.36
CA LYS A 503 -7.99 2.94 25.12
C LYS A 503 -8.08 2.68 26.62
N PHE A 504 -9.27 2.47 27.18
CA PHE A 504 -9.43 2.11 28.60
C PHE A 504 -8.68 0.84 28.98
N ILE A 505 -8.79 -0.22 28.17
CA ILE A 505 -8.14 -1.51 28.44
C ILE A 505 -6.62 -1.32 28.50
N SER A 506 -6.01 -0.54 27.60
CA SER A 506 -4.56 -0.30 27.59
C SER A 506 -4.05 0.26 28.93
N GLY A 507 -4.81 1.18 29.54
CA GLY A 507 -4.49 1.74 30.86
C GLY A 507 -4.74 0.76 32.01
N ILE A 508 -5.84 -0.01 31.94
CA ILE A 508 -6.19 -1.02 32.96
C ILE A 508 -5.12 -2.13 33.02
N VAL A 509 -4.66 -2.61 31.87
CA VAL A 509 -3.70 -3.72 31.80
C VAL A 509 -2.24 -3.26 31.78
N GLY A 510 -1.97 -1.95 31.66
CA GLY A 510 -0.62 -1.39 31.57
C GLY A 510 0.19 -1.97 30.40
N ARG A 511 -0.46 -2.14 29.24
CA ARG A 511 0.13 -2.84 28.08
C ARG A 511 -0.15 -2.10 26.79
N GLU A 512 0.87 -1.99 25.95
CA GLU A 512 0.71 -1.43 24.61
C GLU A 512 -0.15 -2.36 23.74
N ILE A 513 -1.18 -1.79 23.12
CA ILE A 513 -2.06 -2.46 22.18
C ILE A 513 -2.00 -1.67 20.87
N ILE A 514 -1.62 -2.34 19.79
CA ILE A 514 -1.49 -1.76 18.46
C ILE A 514 -2.60 -2.33 17.60
N VAL A 515 -3.46 -1.46 17.09
CA VAL A 515 -4.56 -1.85 16.19
C VAL A 515 -4.34 -1.22 14.83
N ARG A 516 -4.18 -2.03 13.78
CA ARG A 516 -4.18 -1.59 12.39
C ARG A 516 -5.59 -1.71 11.83
N ASP A 517 -6.16 -0.61 11.38
CA ASP A 517 -7.37 -0.62 10.57
C ASP A 517 -7.05 -0.36 9.09
N ASN A 518 -8.07 -0.25 8.24
CA ASN A 518 -7.86 -0.01 6.81
C ASN A 518 -7.31 1.40 6.49
N ASN A 519 -7.26 2.31 7.46
CA ASN A 519 -6.84 3.70 7.29
C ASN A 519 -5.51 4.04 7.97
N ARG A 520 -5.25 3.50 9.17
CA ARG A 520 -4.09 3.87 10.00
C ARG A 520 -3.78 2.84 11.10
N PHE A 521 -2.69 3.11 11.81
CA PHE A 521 -2.41 2.49 13.09
C PHE A 521 -2.92 3.34 14.25
N HIS A 522 -3.39 2.64 15.29
CA HIS A 522 -3.76 3.16 16.58
C HIS A 522 -2.87 2.50 17.62
N HIS A 523 -1.98 3.27 18.24
CA HIS A 523 -1.13 2.80 19.34
C HIS A 523 -1.77 3.24 20.65
N PHE A 524 -2.35 2.28 21.37
CA PHE A 524 -2.95 2.50 22.66
C PHE A 524 -1.96 2.16 23.77
N LYS A 525 -1.63 3.16 24.59
CA LYS A 525 -0.72 3.01 25.72
C LYS A 525 -1.17 3.94 26.84
N ASP A 526 -1.24 3.41 28.06
CA ASP A 526 -1.56 4.17 29.27
C ASP A 526 -2.84 5.01 29.17
N GLY A 527 -3.87 4.49 28.48
CA GLY A 527 -5.14 5.20 28.33
C GLY A 527 -5.16 6.28 27.24
N VAL A 528 -4.13 6.35 26.39
CA VAL A 528 -4.03 7.32 25.29
C VAL A 528 -3.83 6.59 23.97
N CYS A 529 -4.37 7.14 22.88
CA CYS A 529 -4.11 6.67 21.52
C CYS A 529 -3.22 7.65 20.75
N SER A 530 -2.31 7.14 19.92
CA SER A 530 -1.46 7.97 19.04
C SER A 530 -2.24 8.86 18.07
N CYS A 531 -3.52 8.58 17.82
CA CYS A 531 -4.39 9.44 17.01
C CYS A 531 -4.91 10.69 17.73
N LYS A 532 -4.72 10.81 19.05
CA LYS A 532 -5.26 11.92 19.88
C LYS A 532 -6.78 12.11 19.73
N ASP A 533 -7.51 11.00 19.52
CA ASP A 533 -8.94 10.96 19.21
C ASP A 533 -9.34 11.74 17.93
N TYR A 534 -8.38 12.06 17.05
CA TYR A 534 -8.58 12.69 15.74
C TYR A 534 -8.26 11.67 14.62
N TRP A 535 -9.29 10.96 14.13
CA TRP A 535 -9.11 9.86 13.16
C TRP A 535 -10.28 9.65 12.21
#